data_AF-A0A1A7XJU3-F1
#
_entry.id   AF-A0A1A7XJU3-F1
#
_cell.length_a   1.000
_cell.length_b   1.000
_cell.length_c   1.000
_cell.angle_alpha   90.00
_cell.angle_beta   90.00
_cell.angle_gamma   90.00
#
_symmetry.space_group_name_H-M   'P 1'
#
loop_
_entity.id
_entity.type
_entity.pdbx_description
1 polymer ?
#
loop_
_entity_poly.entity_id
_entity_poly.type
_entity_poly.pdbx_seq_one_letter_code
_entity_poly.pdbx_strand_id
1 'polypeptide(L)'
;GEFFLRLLQTEVERMEGWCQKMEREAEENELPEEMLELIRNAVGSAQILMSQKVQQFFHLCQQSVDPTAYPQPTSQDLASFWDLLQLNIEDVRVKFQDLQRLKDSGWRLPLEKK
;
A
#
# COMPACT_ATOMS: atom_id res chain seq x y z
N GLY A 1 6.59 19.75 4.43
CA GLY A 1 6.13 18.89 3.33
C GLY A 1 7.24 18.10 2.66
N GLU A 2 8.32 18.72 2.20
CA GLU A 2 9.31 18.07 1.31
C GLU A 2 9.89 16.74 1.84
N PHE A 3 10.23 16.68 3.13
CA PHE A 3 10.69 15.45 3.78
C PHE A 3 9.66 14.31 3.64
N PHE A 4 8.40 14.58 3.98
CA PHE A 4 7.31 13.63 3.88
C PHE A 4 6.99 13.24 2.44
N LEU A 5 7.14 14.15 1.46
CA LEU A 5 6.97 13.81 0.04
C LEU A 5 7.96 12.74 -0.41
N ARG A 6 9.23 12.82 0.02
CA ARG A 6 10.23 11.79 -0.32
C ARG A 6 9.91 10.45 0.32
N LEU A 7 9.50 10.45 1.60
CA LEU A 7 9.09 9.22 2.27
C LEU A 7 7.86 8.60 1.60
N LEU A 8 6.87 9.42 1.26
CA LEU A 8 5.66 8.98 0.57
C LEU A 8 6.00 8.33 -0.78
N GLN A 9 6.90 8.93 -1.55
CA GLN A 9 7.35 8.37 -2.82
C GLN A 9 7.95 6.96 -2.64
N THR A 10 8.85 6.78 -1.67
CA THR A 10 9.44 5.46 -1.39
C THR A 10 8.38 4.42 -1.01
N GLU A 11 7.37 4.78 -0.22
CA GLU A 11 6.32 3.82 0.14
C GLU A 11 5.38 3.50 -1.04
N VAL A 12 5.10 4.46 -1.91
CA VAL A 12 4.35 4.23 -3.16
C VAL A 12 5.11 3.26 -4.07
N GLU A 13 6.38 3.52 -4.35
CA GLU A 13 7.21 2.65 -5.20
C GLU A 13 7.28 1.21 -4.64
N ARG A 14 7.33 1.06 -3.31
CA ARG A 14 7.29 -0.26 -2.66
C ARG A 14 5.94 -0.96 -2.85
N MET A 15 4.84 -0.26 -2.63
CA MET A 15 3.49 -0.82 -2.80
C MET A 15 3.23 -1.20 -4.27
N GLU A 16 3.63 -0.35 -5.22
CA GLU A 16 3.56 -0.67 -6.65
C GLU A 16 4.38 -1.91 -6.99
N GLY A 17 5.58 -2.03 -6.43
CA GLY A 17 6.42 -3.22 -6.59
C GLY A 17 5.76 -4.50 -6.07
N TRP A 18 5.02 -4.43 -4.95
CA TRP A 18 4.26 -5.57 -4.45
C TRP A 18 3.09 -5.94 -5.36
N CYS A 19 2.33 -4.95 -5.83
CA CYS A 19 1.22 -5.16 -6.76
C CYS A 19 1.70 -5.84 -8.04
N GLN A 20 2.69 -5.25 -8.72
CA GLN A 20 3.22 -5.77 -9.98
C GLN A 20 3.76 -7.19 -9.83
N LYS A 21 4.42 -7.48 -8.70
CA LYS A 21 4.92 -8.82 -8.44
C LYS A 21 3.79 -9.84 -8.36
N MET A 22 2.73 -9.57 -7.60
CA MET A 22 1.64 -10.52 -7.43
C MET A 22 0.72 -10.60 -8.66
N GLU A 23 0.50 -9.49 -9.36
CA GLU A 23 -0.20 -9.47 -10.65
C GLU A 23 0.53 -10.36 -11.67
N ARG A 24 1.87 -10.25 -11.75
CA ARG A 24 2.67 -11.14 -12.59
C ARG A 24 2.52 -12.61 -12.22
N GLU A 25 2.51 -12.95 -10.93
CA GLU A 25 2.28 -14.34 -10.52
C GLU A 25 0.92 -14.87 -10.99
N ALA A 26 -0.11 -14.03 -10.94
CA ALA A 26 -1.45 -14.38 -11.41
C ALA A 26 -1.55 -14.53 -12.93
N GLU A 27 -0.72 -13.80 -13.70
CA GLU A 27 -0.67 -13.89 -15.16
C GLU A 27 0.21 -15.03 -15.67
N GLU A 28 1.36 -15.27 -15.03
CA GLU A 28 2.35 -16.25 -15.48
C GLU A 28 2.06 -17.68 -15.00
N ASN A 29 1.24 -17.85 -13.95
CA ASN A 29 0.91 -19.16 -13.39
C ASN A 29 -0.59 -19.45 -13.51
N GLU A 30 -0.94 -20.72 -13.77
CA GLU A 30 -2.32 -21.20 -13.71
C GLU A 30 -2.74 -21.43 -12.25
N LEU A 31 -3.09 -20.34 -11.57
CA LEU A 31 -3.52 -20.39 -10.17
C LEU A 31 -5.03 -20.70 -10.06
N PRO A 32 -5.46 -21.39 -8.98
CA PRO A 32 -6.88 -21.54 -8.66
C PRO A 32 -7.56 -20.17 -8.45
N GLU A 33 -8.85 -20.06 -8.78
CA GLU A 33 -9.62 -18.80 -8.64
C GLU A 33 -9.51 -18.22 -7.23
N GLU A 34 -9.53 -19.05 -6.19
CA GLU A 34 -9.37 -18.60 -4.81
C GLU A 34 -8.05 -17.86 -4.57
N MET A 35 -6.94 -18.30 -5.19
CA MET A 35 -5.65 -17.61 -5.09
C MET A 35 -5.68 -16.29 -5.88
N LEU A 36 -6.31 -16.29 -7.05
CA LEU A 36 -6.47 -15.10 -7.88
C LEU A 36 -7.31 -14.04 -7.15
N GLU A 37 -8.38 -14.45 -6.46
CA GLU A 37 -9.20 -13.57 -5.63
C GLU A 37 -8.40 -12.96 -4.48
N LEU A 38 -7.56 -13.75 -3.79
CA LEU A 38 -6.68 -13.23 -2.73
C LEU A 38 -5.69 -12.18 -3.27
N ILE A 39 -5.08 -12.44 -4.43
CA ILE A 39 -4.19 -11.49 -5.11
C ILE A 39 -4.95 -10.21 -5.47
N ARG A 40 -6.09 -10.32 -6.16
CA ARG A 40 -6.92 -9.16 -6.56
C ARG A 40 -7.34 -8.33 -5.36
N ASN A 41 -7.70 -8.98 -4.25
CA ASN A 41 -8.07 -8.30 -3.01
C ASN A 41 -6.91 -7.53 -2.39
N ALA A 42 -5.70 -8.11 -2.34
CA ALA A 42 -4.52 -7.43 -1.82
C ALA A 42 -4.10 -6.24 -2.71
N VAL A 43 -4.05 -6.45 -4.03
CA VAL A 43 -3.75 -5.42 -5.02
C VAL A 43 -4.77 -4.29 -4.97
N GLY A 44 -6.07 -4.61 -4.97
CA GLY A 44 -7.14 -3.62 -4.86
C GLY A 44 -7.05 -2.81 -3.56
N SER A 45 -6.73 -3.46 -2.44
CA SER A 45 -6.51 -2.76 -1.16
C SER A 45 -5.36 -1.76 -1.24
N ALA A 46 -4.24 -2.11 -1.88
CA ALA A 46 -3.11 -1.19 -2.06
C ALA A 46 -3.45 -0.06 -3.02
N GLN A 47 -4.11 -0.35 -4.14
CA GLN A 47 -4.55 0.65 -5.12
C GLN A 47 -5.53 1.65 -4.52
N ILE A 48 -6.47 1.21 -3.68
CA ILE A 48 -7.37 2.09 -2.93
C ILE A 48 -6.59 2.97 -1.96
N LEU A 49 -5.64 2.40 -1.21
CA LEU A 49 -4.81 3.16 -0.29
C LEU A 49 -4.01 4.26 -1.02
N MET A 50 -3.41 3.90 -2.17
CA MET A 50 -2.62 4.80 -3.01
C MET A 50 -3.48 5.89 -3.65
N SER A 51 -4.63 5.55 -4.23
CA SER A 51 -5.52 6.50 -4.90
C SER A 51 -6.27 7.42 -3.94
N GLN A 52 -6.40 7.04 -2.66
CA GLN A 52 -7.14 7.82 -1.66
C GLN A 52 -6.23 8.44 -0.61
N LYS A 53 -5.67 7.65 0.31
CA LYS A 53 -4.99 8.19 1.50
C LYS A 53 -3.62 8.75 1.16
N VAL A 54 -2.86 8.08 0.29
CA VAL A 54 -1.58 8.59 -0.22
C VAL A 54 -1.80 9.89 -1.00
N GLN A 55 -2.79 9.93 -1.90
CA GLN A 55 -3.12 11.17 -2.62
C GLN A 55 -3.52 12.30 -1.66
N GLN A 56 -4.35 12.03 -0.64
CA GLN A 56 -4.69 13.03 0.37
C GLN A 56 -3.44 13.56 1.10
N PHE A 57 -2.53 12.67 1.50
CA PHE A 57 -1.30 13.08 2.17
C PHE A 57 -0.36 13.87 1.26
N PHE A 58 -0.28 13.50 -0.02
CA PHE A 58 0.49 14.21 -1.03
C PHE A 58 0.01 15.66 -1.14
N HIS A 59 -1.29 15.88 -1.29
CA HIS A 59 -1.87 17.23 -1.36
C HIS A 59 -1.62 18.02 -0.07
N LEU A 60 -1.76 17.41 1.10
CA LEU A 60 -1.43 18.05 2.39
C LEU A 60 0.04 18.46 2.45
N CYS A 61 0.94 17.61 1.99
CA CYS A 61 2.36 17.91 1.93
C CYS A 61 2.67 19.07 0.96
N GLN A 62 2.01 19.11 -0.19
CA GLN A 62 2.12 20.21 -1.15
C GLN A 62 1.59 21.53 -0.57
N GLN A 63 0.42 21.51 0.07
CA GLN A 63 -0.13 22.68 0.76
C GLN A 63 0.80 23.20 1.85
N SER A 64 1.51 22.32 2.58
CA SER A 64 2.46 22.75 3.61
C SER A 64 3.67 23.50 3.07
N VAL A 65 4.06 23.26 1.81
CA VAL A 65 5.23 23.91 1.18
C VAL A 65 4.84 25.12 0.36
N ASP A 66 3.56 25.28 0.03
CA ASP A 66 3.03 26.45 -0.66
C ASP A 66 2.86 27.62 0.33
N PRO A 67 3.62 28.71 0.21
CA PRO A 67 3.51 29.86 1.10
C PRO A 67 2.19 30.65 0.94
N THR A 68 1.40 30.34 -0.08
CA THR A 68 0.11 31.00 -0.36
C THR A 68 -1.10 30.20 0.14
N ALA A 69 -0.89 28.97 0.62
CA ALA A 69 -1.97 28.09 1.08
C ALA A 69 -2.59 28.59 2.40
N TYR A 70 -3.93 28.52 2.49
CA TYR A 70 -4.67 28.83 3.71
C TYR A 70 -5.89 27.90 3.89
N PRO A 71 -6.06 27.25 5.06
CA PRO A 71 -5.11 27.21 6.18
C PRO A 71 -3.86 26.39 5.80
N GLN A 72 -2.69 26.80 6.30
CA GLN A 72 -1.46 26.05 6.08
C GLN A 72 -1.37 24.88 7.07
N PRO A 73 -1.24 23.64 6.60
CA PRO A 73 -1.09 22.48 7.50
C PRO A 73 0.21 22.58 8.29
N THR A 74 0.13 22.31 9.59
CA THR A 74 1.28 22.35 10.49
C THR A 74 2.14 21.09 10.34
N SER A 75 3.39 21.15 10.81
CA SER A 75 4.25 19.97 10.85
C SER A 75 3.67 18.83 11.69
N GLN A 76 2.88 19.16 12.71
CA GLN A 76 2.19 18.18 13.56
C GLN A 76 1.03 17.50 12.82
N ASP A 77 0.27 18.25 12.00
CA ASP A 77 -0.81 17.67 11.18
C ASP A 77 -0.25 16.66 10.18
N LEU A 78 0.87 17.01 9.54
CA LEU A 78 1.57 16.10 8.62
C LEU A 78 2.08 14.85 9.33
N ALA A 79 2.73 15.00 10.49
CA ALA A 79 3.23 13.86 11.25
C ALA A 79 2.10 12.92 11.69
N SER A 80 1.01 13.48 12.20
CA SER A 80 -0.15 12.70 12.65
C SER A 80 -0.82 11.95 11.50
N PHE A 81 -0.97 12.59 10.32
CA PHE A 81 -1.49 11.92 9.14
C PHE A 81 -0.52 10.83 8.66
N TRP A 82 0.78 11.10 8.66
CA TRP A 82 1.80 10.14 8.27
C TRP A 82 1.79 8.89 9.14
N ASP A 83 1.66 9.03 10.46
CA ASP A 83 1.59 7.90 11.38
C ASP A 83 0.38 7.01 11.08
N LEU A 84 -0.79 7.61 10.82
CA LEU A 84 -1.98 6.87 10.39
C LEU A 84 -1.77 6.21 9.03
N LEU A 85 -1.15 6.90 8.07
CA LEU A 85 -0.87 6.34 6.76
C LEU A 85 0.09 5.15 6.86
N GLN A 86 1.10 5.20 7.73
CA GLN A 86 2.03 4.10 7.99
C GLN A 86 1.31 2.86 8.51
N LEU A 87 0.33 3.00 9.41
CA LEU A 87 -0.49 1.86 9.87
C LEU A 87 -1.22 1.20 8.69
N ASN A 88 -1.84 1.99 7.83
CA ASN A 88 -2.53 1.46 6.65
C ASN A 88 -1.56 0.79 5.66
N ILE A 89 -0.35 1.34 5.50
CA ILE A 89 0.70 0.74 4.65
C ILE A 89 1.17 -0.59 5.24
N GLU A 90 1.31 -0.68 6.57
CA GLU A 90 1.69 -1.92 7.23
C GLU A 90 0.61 -3.00 7.09
N ASP A 91 -0.67 -2.65 7.20
CA ASP A 91 -1.78 -3.57 6.94
C ASP A 91 -1.74 -4.14 5.51
N VAL A 92 -1.45 -3.28 4.53
CA VAL A 92 -1.26 -3.72 3.13
C VAL A 92 -0.02 -4.61 3.03
N ARG A 93 1.09 -4.24 3.66
CA ARG A 93 2.34 -5.02 3.64
C ARG A 93 2.12 -6.43 4.17
N VAL A 94 1.40 -6.58 5.29
CA VAL A 94 1.10 -7.89 5.88
C VAL A 94 0.33 -8.76 4.88
N LYS A 95 -0.68 -8.22 4.19
CA LYS A 95 -1.41 -8.96 3.13
C LYS A 95 -0.48 -9.48 2.03
N PHE A 96 0.47 -8.65 1.58
CA PHE A 96 1.44 -9.08 0.57
C PHE A 96 2.48 -10.08 1.11
N GLN A 97 2.85 -10.00 2.38
CA GLN A 97 3.67 -11.02 3.02
C GLN A 97 2.93 -12.36 3.12
N ASP A 98 1.62 -12.34 3.37
CA ASP A 98 0.80 -13.56 3.37
C ASP A 98 0.76 -14.21 1.98
N LEU A 99 0.55 -13.42 0.93
CA LEU A 99 0.63 -13.89 -0.45
C LEU A 99 2.02 -14.43 -0.79
N GLN A 100 3.08 -13.77 -0.32
CA GLN A 100 4.44 -14.26 -0.53
C GLN A 100 4.65 -15.63 0.14
N ARG A 101 4.18 -15.80 1.38
CA ARG A 101 4.25 -17.10 2.09
C ARG A 101 3.44 -18.18 1.38
N LEU A 102 2.28 -17.82 0.83
CA LEU A 102 1.44 -18.73 0.05
C LEU A 102 2.12 -19.14 -1.26
N LYS A 103 2.77 -18.20 -1.95
CA LYS A 103 3.62 -18.49 -3.10
C LYS A 103 4.74 -19.47 -2.73
N ASP A 104 5.44 -19.20 -1.63
CA ASP A 104 6.56 -20.04 -1.17
C ASP A 104 6.12 -21.46 -0.76
N SER A 105 4.83 -21.65 -0.42
CA SER A 105 4.21 -22.97 -0.16
C SER A 105 3.70 -23.67 -1.43
N GLY A 106 3.85 -23.06 -2.60
CA GLY A 106 3.32 -23.55 -3.87
C GLY A 106 1.82 -23.33 -4.01
N TRP A 107 1.32 -22.20 -3.53
CA TRP A 107 -0.09 -21.80 -3.55
C TRP A 107 -1.01 -22.77 -2.81
N ARG A 108 -0.47 -23.41 -1.76
CA ARG A 108 -1.22 -24.33 -0.90
C ARG A 108 -1.71 -23.59 0.32
N LEU A 109 -3.03 -23.52 0.46
CA LEU A 109 -3.64 -22.99 1.67
C LEU A 109 -3.17 -23.78 2.89
N PRO A 110 -2.91 -23.10 4.02
CA PRO A 110 -2.73 -23.80 5.28
C PRO A 110 -3.96 -24.66 5.53
N LEU A 111 -3.76 -25.97 5.75
CA LEU A 111 -4.84 -26.84 6.20
C LEU A 111 -5.39 -26.24 7.50
N GLU A 112 -6.57 -25.63 7.46
CA GLU A 112 -7.25 -25.19 8.66
C GLU A 112 -7.39 -26.39 9.58
N LYS A 113 -6.67 -26.37 10.71
CA LYS A 113 -6.92 -27.31 11.79
C LYS A 113 -8.27 -26.92 12.38
N LYS A 114 -9.32 -27.61 11.93
CA LYS A 114 -10.62 -27.68 12.60
C LYS A 114 -10.47 -28.08 14.07
#